data_AF-A0A6I1VXD8-F1
#
_entry.id   AF-A0A6I1VXD8-F1
#
_cell.length_a   1.000
_cell.length_b   1.000
_cell.length_c   1.000
_cell.angle_alpha   90.00
_cell.angle_beta   90.00
_cell.angle_gamma   90.00
#
_symmetry.space_group_name_H-M   'P 1'
#
loop_
_entity.id
_entity.type
_entity.pdbx_description
1 polymer ?
#
loop_
_entity_poly.entity_id
_entity_poly.type
_entity_poly.pdbx_seq_one_letter_code
_entity_poly.pdbx_strand_id
1 'polypeptide(L)'
;MSAPGRPDPVKITSVTNVGHGGAIYEVLYDSGGATVPLVYRYFLMNLQSGDEEALQKAKKTAPFLVTKSSAAVREVLDDRVKLKVDGVIYGFHNISLFKVDGEINIVKFDLDSTAP
;
A
#
# COMPACT_ATOMS: atom_id res chain seq x y z
N MET A 1 -19.49 -17.45 13.24
CA MET A 1 -19.82 -16.65 12.03
C MET A 1 -18.57 -15.85 11.69
N SER A 2 -17.81 -16.30 10.69
CA SER A 2 -16.62 -15.58 10.23
C SER A 2 -17.09 -14.37 9.43
N ALA A 3 -16.63 -13.17 9.79
CA ALA A 3 -16.74 -12.03 8.88
C ALA A 3 -16.18 -12.46 7.51
N PRO A 4 -16.81 -12.09 6.38
CA PRO A 4 -16.31 -12.45 5.07
C PRO A 4 -14.82 -12.12 5.01
N GLY A 5 -14.01 -13.17 4.93
CA GLY A 5 -12.59 -13.11 5.20
C GLY A 5 -11.96 -12.10 4.25
N ARG A 6 -11.25 -11.11 4.79
CA ARG A 6 -10.38 -10.28 3.94
C ARG A 6 -9.51 -11.28 3.15
N PRO A 7 -9.46 -11.19 1.80
CA PRO A 7 -8.61 -12.07 1.03
C PRO A 7 -7.19 -11.99 1.59
N ASP A 8 -6.49 -13.12 1.63
CA ASP A 8 -5.10 -13.12 2.10
C ASP A 8 -4.21 -12.38 1.08
N PRO A 9 -3.20 -11.62 1.56
CA PRO A 9 -2.21 -11.05 0.67
C PRO A 9 -1.42 -12.20 0.02
N VAL A 10 -1.22 -12.11 -1.29
CA VAL A 10 -0.54 -13.15 -2.08
C VAL A 10 0.95 -12.94 -2.07
N LYS A 11 1.38 -11.71 -2.40
CA LYS A 11 2.79 -11.37 -2.56
C LYS A 11 3.02 -9.87 -2.47
N ILE A 12 4.22 -9.50 -2.08
CA ILE A 12 4.75 -8.16 -2.25
C ILE A 12 5.22 -8.03 -3.70
N THR A 13 4.82 -6.96 -4.37
CA THR A 13 5.21 -6.68 -5.76
C THR A 13 6.18 -5.52 -5.86
N SER A 14 6.22 -4.63 -4.86
CA SER A 14 7.19 -3.55 -4.76
C SER A 14 7.36 -3.08 -3.32
N VAL A 15 8.58 -2.63 -3.01
CA VAL A 15 8.93 -1.93 -1.77
C VAL A 15 9.64 -0.65 -2.15
N THR A 16 9.10 0.50 -1.75
CA THR A 16 9.69 1.82 -2.02
C THR A 16 10.02 2.52 -0.70
N ASN A 17 11.29 2.84 -0.48
CA ASN A 17 11.74 3.53 0.74
C ASN A 17 11.25 4.98 0.72
N VAL A 18 10.73 5.47 1.86
CA VAL A 18 10.26 6.86 2.02
C VAL A 18 11.09 7.67 3.04
N GLY A 19 12.28 7.17 3.39
CA GLY A 19 13.14 7.78 4.39
C GLY A 19 12.79 7.39 5.82
N HIS A 20 13.66 7.74 6.76
CA HIS A 20 13.45 7.58 8.22
C HIS A 20 13.06 6.17 8.67
N GLY A 21 13.46 5.14 7.92
CA GLY A 21 13.12 3.74 8.22
C GLY A 21 11.68 3.35 7.84
N GLY A 22 10.99 4.14 7.01
CA GLY A 22 9.69 3.82 6.45
C GLY A 22 9.75 3.32 5.01
N ALA A 23 8.75 2.54 4.61
CA ALA A 23 8.57 2.11 3.23
C ALA A 23 7.09 1.97 2.85
N ILE A 24 6.82 2.17 1.56
CA ILE A 24 5.57 1.83 0.92
C ILE A 24 5.68 0.42 0.35
N TYR A 25 4.72 -0.43 0.70
CA TYR A 25 4.60 -1.79 0.22
C TYR A 25 3.42 -1.88 -0.73
N GLU A 26 3.68 -2.28 -1.97
CA GLU A 26 2.64 -2.72 -2.90
C GLU A 26 2.42 -4.22 -2.70
N VAL A 27 1.19 -4.59 -2.35
CA VAL A 27 0.82 -5.98 -2.06
C VAL A 27 -0.32 -6.39 -2.96
N LEU A 28 -0.11 -7.49 -3.69
CA LEU A 28 -1.14 -8.10 -4.50
C LEU A 28 -2.07 -8.94 -3.63
N TYR A 29 -3.37 -8.71 -3.77
CA TYR A 29 -4.42 -9.54 -3.19
C TYR A 29 -5.14 -10.28 -4.32
N ASP A 30 -5.17 -11.60 -4.23
CA ASP A 30 -6.04 -12.44 -5.05
C ASP A 30 -7.34 -12.66 -4.28
N SER A 31 -8.43 -12.13 -4.83
CA SER A 31 -9.77 -12.28 -4.29
C SER A 31 -10.39 -13.66 -4.56
N GLY A 32 -9.64 -14.62 -5.09
CA GLY A 32 -9.99 -16.05 -5.05
C GLY A 32 -10.92 -16.51 -6.17
N GLY A 33 -10.77 -15.99 -7.39
CA GLY A 33 -11.53 -16.50 -8.54
C GLY A 33 -11.07 -15.93 -9.88
N ALA A 34 -11.14 -16.76 -10.93
CA ALA A 34 -10.69 -16.45 -12.29
C ALA A 34 -11.36 -15.22 -12.94
N THR A 35 -12.45 -14.71 -12.36
CA THR A 35 -13.24 -13.59 -12.88
C THR A 35 -13.09 -12.31 -12.07
N VAL A 36 -12.41 -12.34 -10.91
CA VAL A 36 -12.24 -11.14 -10.08
C VAL A 36 -10.88 -10.51 -10.40
N PRO A 37 -10.86 -9.24 -10.81
CA PRO A 37 -9.62 -8.55 -11.17
C PRO A 37 -8.69 -8.40 -9.97
N LEU A 38 -7.39 -8.56 -10.22
CA LEU A 38 -6.32 -8.35 -9.25
C LEU A 38 -6.46 -6.98 -8.57
N VAL A 39 -6.30 -6.96 -7.24
CA VAL A 39 -6.35 -5.74 -6.44
C VAL A 39 -5.00 -5.53 -5.79
N TYR A 40 -4.45 -4.33 -5.97
CA TYR A 40 -3.24 -3.87 -5.31
C TYR A 40 -3.63 -3.02 -4.11
N ARG A 41 -3.02 -3.34 -2.97
CA ARG A 41 -3.13 -2.56 -1.74
C ARG A 41 -1.77 -2.01 -1.39
N TYR A 42 -1.72 -0.71 -1.12
CA TYR A 42 -0.49 -0.01 -0.77
C TYR A 42 -0.51 0.38 0.69
N PHE A 43 0.55 0.02 1.41
CA PHE A 43 0.68 0.23 2.85
C PHE A 43 1.90 1.08 3.14
N LEU A 44 1.76 2.06 4.02
CA LEU A 44 2.90 2.76 4.61
C LEU A 44 3.20 2.10 5.95
N MET A 45 4.41 1.57 6.10
CA MET A 45 4.85 0.85 7.30
C MET A 45 6.33 1.12 7.54
N ASN A 46 6.83 0.76 8.71
CA ASN A 46 8.28 0.69 8.92
C ASN A 46 8.89 -0.30 7.91
N LEU A 47 10.15 -0.08 7.54
CA LEU A 47 10.91 -1.05 6.76
C LEU A 47 10.99 -2.37 7.54
N GLN A 48 10.70 -3.48 6.86
CA GLN A 48 10.68 -4.83 7.44
C GLN A 48 11.91 -5.60 6.96
N SER A 49 12.29 -6.64 7.68
CA SER A 49 13.44 -7.51 7.38
C SER A 49 13.26 -8.32 6.10
N GLY A 50 12.02 -8.62 5.72
CA GLY A 50 11.69 -9.42 4.55
C GLY A 50 10.20 -9.45 4.24
N ASP A 51 9.85 -10.19 3.18
CA ASP A 51 8.50 -10.25 2.64
C ASP A 51 7.50 -10.91 3.60
N GLU A 52 7.92 -11.93 4.34
CA GLU A 52 7.05 -12.63 5.28
C GLU A 52 6.58 -11.69 6.40
N GLU A 53 7.51 -10.96 7.03
CA GLU A 53 7.20 -9.99 8.08
C GLU A 53 6.38 -8.82 7.56
N ALA A 54 6.68 -8.35 6.34
CA ALA A 54 5.90 -7.30 5.68
C ALA A 54 4.47 -7.75 5.37
N LEU A 55 4.25 -8.97 4.91
CA LEU A 55 2.90 -9.52 4.71
C LEU A 55 2.14 -9.63 6.03
N GLN A 56 2.78 -10.14 7.09
CA GLN A 56 2.16 -10.22 8.42
C GLN A 56 1.82 -8.84 9.00
N LYS A 57 2.67 -7.85 8.79
CA LYS A 57 2.41 -6.47 9.19
C LYS A 57 1.28 -5.84 8.36
N ALA A 58 1.25 -6.09 7.05
CA ALA A 58 0.21 -5.60 6.14
C ALA A 58 -1.19 -6.12 6.55
N LYS A 59 -1.31 -7.38 6.99
CA LYS A 59 -2.58 -7.94 7.51
C LYS A 59 -3.17 -7.13 8.69
N LYS A 60 -2.32 -6.45 9.46
CA LYS A 60 -2.68 -5.68 10.66
C LYS A 60 -2.72 -4.16 10.41
N THR A 61 -2.40 -3.72 9.19
CA THR A 61 -2.29 -2.30 8.82
C THR A 61 -3.38 -1.94 7.83
N ALA A 62 -3.91 -0.72 7.90
CA ALA A 62 -4.84 -0.23 6.89
C ALA A 62 -4.07 0.27 5.66
N PRO A 63 -4.45 -0.13 4.42
CA PRO A 63 -3.83 0.42 3.23
C PRO A 63 -4.22 1.88 3.04
N PHE A 64 -3.29 2.71 2.56
CA PHE A 64 -3.61 4.09 2.18
C PHE A 64 -4.15 4.18 0.74
N LEU A 65 -3.91 3.16 -0.09
CA LEU A 65 -4.46 3.09 -1.45
C LEU A 65 -4.89 1.65 -1.76
N VAL A 66 -6.09 1.50 -2.33
CA VAL A 66 -6.62 0.25 -2.87
C VAL A 66 -7.06 0.51 -4.30
N THR A 67 -6.48 -0.19 -5.27
CA THR A 67 -6.70 0.05 -6.70
C THR A 67 -6.47 -1.22 -7.52
N LYS A 68 -6.89 -1.21 -8.80
CA LYS A 68 -6.50 -2.21 -9.79
C LYS A 68 -5.12 -1.96 -10.42
N SER A 69 -4.56 -0.77 -10.23
CA SER A 69 -3.34 -0.37 -10.91
C SER A 69 -2.11 -0.71 -10.05
N SER A 70 -1.17 -1.45 -10.64
CA SER A 70 0.16 -1.65 -10.07
C SER A 70 1.08 -0.45 -10.37
N ALA A 71 2.21 -0.40 -9.69
CA ALA A 71 3.24 0.62 -9.86
C ALA A 71 2.70 2.05 -9.71
N ALA A 72 1.84 2.27 -8.70
CA ALA A 72 1.24 3.59 -8.47
C ALA A 72 2.27 4.62 -7.99
N VAL A 73 3.29 4.21 -7.24
CA VAL A 73 4.33 5.12 -6.73
C VAL A 73 5.22 5.61 -7.87
N ARG A 74 5.32 6.93 -8.05
CA ARG A 74 6.12 7.56 -9.12
C ARG A 74 7.35 8.28 -8.61
N GLU A 75 7.19 9.01 -7.52
CA GLU A 75 8.27 9.83 -6.97
C GLU A 75 8.11 9.92 -5.45
N VAL A 76 9.22 9.75 -4.75
CA VAL A 76 9.32 9.99 -3.31
C VAL A 76 10.09 11.29 -3.12
N LEU A 77 9.48 12.22 -2.41
CA LEU A 77 10.06 13.49 -1.97
C LEU A 77 10.07 13.49 -0.43
N ASP A 78 10.79 14.43 0.19
CA ASP A 78 11.02 14.42 1.64
C ASP A 78 9.75 14.28 2.50
N ASP A 79 8.67 15.00 2.19
CA ASP A 79 7.42 14.98 2.97
C ASP A 79 6.21 14.38 2.24
N ARG A 80 6.40 13.94 0.99
CA ARG A 80 5.30 13.54 0.10
C ARG A 80 5.70 12.49 -0.92
N VAL A 81 4.70 11.74 -1.36
CA VAL A 81 4.86 10.74 -2.41
C VAL A 81 3.85 11.03 -3.51
N LYS A 82 4.35 11.17 -4.75
CA LYS A 82 3.51 11.29 -5.93
C LYS A 82 3.06 9.91 -6.40
N LEU A 83 1.76 9.77 -6.58
CA LEU A 83 1.12 8.56 -7.05
C LEU A 83 0.46 8.84 -8.40
N LYS A 84 0.48 7.86 -9.30
CA LYS A 84 -0.34 7.86 -10.51
C LYS A 84 -1.11 6.57 -10.64
N VAL A 85 -2.43 6.69 -10.73
CA VAL A 85 -3.35 5.55 -10.92
C VAL A 85 -4.14 5.75 -12.21
N ASP A 86 -3.90 4.87 -13.18
CA ASP A 86 -4.71 4.76 -14.39
C ASP A 86 -5.78 3.68 -14.14
N GLY A 87 -7.00 4.09 -13.81
CA GLY A 87 -8.11 3.18 -13.55
C GLY A 87 -8.79 3.33 -12.19
N VAL A 88 -9.34 2.23 -11.69
CA VAL A 88 -10.27 2.24 -10.55
C VAL A 88 -9.53 2.37 -9.22
N ILE A 89 -9.97 3.33 -8.40
CA ILE A 89 -9.57 3.49 -7.01
C ILE A 89 -10.74 3.06 -6.12
N TYR A 90 -10.50 2.09 -5.24
CA TYR A 90 -11.48 1.58 -4.28
C TYR A 90 -11.38 2.24 -2.91
N GLY A 91 -10.22 2.80 -2.58
CA GLY A 91 -9.98 3.50 -1.33
C GLY A 91 -8.69 4.29 -1.40
N PHE A 92 -8.70 5.50 -0.84
CA PHE A 92 -7.54 6.37 -0.80
C PHE A 92 -7.55 7.24 0.47
N HIS A 93 -6.40 7.30 1.13
CA HIS A 93 -6.10 8.21 2.23
C HIS A 93 -4.87 9.02 1.83
N ASN A 94 -5.03 10.34 1.73
CA ASN A 94 -3.99 11.25 1.28
C ASN A 94 -2.91 11.53 2.34
N ILE A 95 -3.08 11.03 3.57
CA ILE A 95 -2.10 11.12 4.65
C ILE A 95 -2.04 9.77 5.34
N SER A 96 -0.82 9.30 5.61
CA SER A 96 -0.58 8.17 6.51
C SER A 96 0.66 8.45 7.36
N LEU A 97 0.83 7.64 8.40
CA LEU A 97 1.94 7.79 9.34
C LEU A 97 2.57 6.44 9.66
N PHE A 98 3.84 6.47 10.02
CA PHE A 98 4.56 5.34 10.59
C PHE A 98 5.41 5.82 11.77
N LYS A 99 5.87 4.88 12.60
CA LYS A 99 6.57 5.21 13.85
C LYS A 99 7.85 4.40 13.97
N VAL A 100 8.99 5.08 13.97
CA VAL A 100 10.32 4.48 14.15
C VAL A 100 10.93 5.08 15.41
N ASP A 101 11.42 4.24 16.32
CA ASP A 101 12.10 4.63 17.56
C ASP A 101 11.40 5.68 18.44
N GLY A 102 10.06 5.72 18.41
CA GLY A 102 9.30 6.71 19.17
C GLY A 102 8.84 7.91 18.35
N GLU A 103 9.48 8.17 17.21
CA GLU A 103 9.23 9.31 16.33
C GLU A 103 8.12 9.02 15.32
N ILE A 104 7.16 9.94 15.22
CA ILE A 104 6.06 9.84 14.26
C ILE A 104 6.48 10.53 12.98
N ASN A 105 6.47 9.77 11.89
CA ASN A 105 6.77 10.25 10.55
C ASN A 105 5.45 10.29 9.76
N ILE A 106 5.12 11.45 9.20
CA ILE A 106 3.89 11.68 8.44
C ILE A 106 4.26 11.78 6.96
N VAL A 107 3.53 11.07 6.11
CA VAL A 107 3.71 11.11 4.65
C VAL A 107 2.41 11.55 4.00
N LYS A 108 2.51 12.55 3.13
CA LYS A 108 1.40 12.99 2.27
C LYS A 108 1.44 12.25 0.93
N PHE A 109 0.28 11.94 0.38
CA PHE A 109 0.15 11.29 -0.92
C PHE A 109 -0.56 12.21 -1.89
N ASP A 110 0.15 12.60 -2.94
CA ASP A 110 -0.38 13.41 -4.04
C ASP A 110 -0.79 12.46 -5.17
N LEU A 111 -2.09 12.20 -5.30
CA LEU A 111 -2.63 11.25 -6.27
C LEU A 111 -3.09 11.96 -7.54
N ASP A 112 -2.41 11.67 -8.65
CA ASP A 112 -2.90 11.91 -10.01
C ASP A 112 -3.68 10.67 -10.48
N SER A 113 -4.96 10.85 -10.82
CA SER A 113 -5.79 9.74 -11.28
C SER A 113 -6.55 10.10 -12.55
N THR A 114 -6.51 9.17 -13.48
CA THR A 114 -7.27 9.22 -14.73
C THR A 114 -8.36 8.16 -14.64
N ALA A 115 -9.61 8.61 -14.52
CA ALA A 115 -10.76 7.72 -14.66
C ALA A 115 -10.91 7.30 -16.13
N PRO A 116 -11.22 6.03 -16.41
CA PRO A 116 -11.51 5.56 -17.78
C PRO A 116 -12.79 6.17 -18.35
#